data_AF-E3MZY1-F1
#
_entry.id   AF-E3MZY1-F1
#
_cell.length_a   1.000
_cell.length_b   1.000
_cell.length_c   1.000
_cell.angle_alpha   90.00
_cell.angle_beta   90.00
_cell.angle_gamma   90.00
#
_symmetry.space_group_name_H-M   'P 1'
#
loop_
_entity.id
_entity.type
_entity.pdbx_description
1 polymer ?
#
loop_
_entity_poly.entity_id
_entity_poly.type
_entity_poly.pdbx_seq_one_letter_code
_entity_poly.pdbx_strand_id
1 'polypeptide(L)'
;MDSVSNPNALNSFDFDVLKVATLYVTCVFIVCEVLRYGLTQCKSPNSIFPEALIQLITTLQICIGFYEQSILKSTDYISIFFINAISFFSVHNIKWGIASPFTQFEDIVFNRKKTGFLGPICNLAGQFVGAFLAAGMTIISWEVLSQQTWITHIATMHSELLERPWCSWKSEDFPRFLFAFVSQIVIAASMRMILTKLNTKFTPAIYTFYYTFARVLIGFPGFDVMYSFSHLAVCSLKTDEILGLFLSYMVAPVVGWLCCRFLLDSPITASQLKKEKKRERQEREAELLAEKTEQEARRKAGKQGKKRD
;
A
#
# COMPACT_ATOMS: atom_id res chain seq x y z
N MET A 1 -28.05 15.55 34.94
CA MET A 1 -27.39 16.80 34.53
C MET A 1 -26.56 16.47 33.32
N ASP A 2 -27.21 16.56 32.17
CA ASP A 2 -26.66 16.20 30.88
C ASP A 2 -25.72 17.33 30.43
N SER A 3 -24.41 17.07 30.50
CA SER A 3 -23.44 17.89 29.78
C SER A 3 -23.53 17.50 28.31
N VAL A 4 -24.41 18.18 27.58
CA VAL A 4 -24.35 18.26 26.13
C VAL A 4 -22.96 18.80 25.79
N SER A 5 -22.07 17.91 25.32
CA SER A 5 -20.77 18.32 24.81
C SER A 5 -21.02 19.29 23.66
N ASN A 6 -20.54 20.51 23.84
CA ASN A 6 -20.68 21.60 22.89
C ASN A 6 -20.15 21.13 21.52
N PRO A 7 -20.97 21.06 20.45
CA PRO A 7 -20.53 20.58 19.13
C PRO A 7 -19.43 21.46 18.51
N ASN A 8 -19.15 22.62 19.11
CA ASN A 8 -18.06 23.51 18.73
C ASN A 8 -16.68 23.11 19.29
N ALA A 9 -16.60 22.16 20.24
CA ALA A 9 -15.32 21.67 20.75
C ALA A 9 -14.54 20.82 19.72
N LEU A 10 -15.22 20.28 18.70
CA LEU A 10 -14.58 19.59 17.58
C LEU A 10 -14.02 20.54 16.50
N ASN A 11 -14.29 21.85 16.60
CA ASN A 11 -13.93 22.84 15.56
C ASN A 11 -12.75 23.74 15.96
N SER A 12 -12.23 23.65 17.18
CA SER A 12 -10.93 24.26 17.50
C SER A 12 -9.84 23.33 16.99
N PHE A 13 -9.29 23.68 15.84
CA PHE A 13 -8.10 23.07 15.25
C PHE A 13 -6.96 23.09 16.28
N ASP A 14 -6.78 22.00 17.03
CA ASP A 14 -5.79 21.94 18.09
C ASP A 14 -4.42 21.64 17.46
N PHE A 15 -3.71 22.73 17.15
CA PHE A 15 -2.38 22.70 16.56
C PHE A 15 -1.40 21.86 17.40
N ASP A 16 -1.64 21.72 18.70
CA ASP A 16 -0.81 20.90 19.57
C ASP A 16 -1.08 19.41 19.37
N VAL A 17 -2.33 19.00 19.14
CA VAL A 17 -2.66 17.61 18.75
C VAL A 17 -1.98 17.24 17.43
N LEU A 18 -1.99 18.15 16.44
CA LEU A 18 -1.35 17.93 15.15
C LEU A 18 0.18 17.77 15.29
N LYS A 19 0.84 18.60 16.11
CA LYS A 19 2.28 18.47 16.39
C LYS A 19 2.60 17.12 17.05
N VAL A 20 1.81 16.74 18.05
CA VAL A 20 2.01 15.50 18.80
C VAL A 20 1.82 14.28 17.89
N ALA A 21 0.77 14.26 17.07
CA ALA A 21 0.55 13.20 16.08
C ALA A 21 1.68 13.13 15.05
N THR A 22 2.12 14.28 14.53
CA THR A 22 3.22 14.33 13.55
C THR A 22 4.53 13.84 14.14
N LEU A 23 4.85 14.23 15.39
CA LEU A 23 6.03 13.77 16.10
C LEU A 23 5.96 12.26 16.35
N TYR A 24 4.81 11.76 16.80
CA TYR A 24 4.58 10.33 17.03
C TYR A 24 4.80 9.51 15.74
N VAL A 25 4.14 9.89 14.64
CA VAL A 25 4.33 9.25 13.33
C VAL A 25 5.81 9.26 12.94
N THR A 26 6.48 10.41 13.07
CA THR A 26 7.91 10.53 12.72
C THR A 26 8.78 9.57 13.55
N CYS A 27 8.56 9.50 14.86
CA CYS A 27 9.28 8.59 15.74
C CYS A 27 9.06 7.12 15.37
N VAL A 28 7.80 6.72 15.12
CA VAL A 28 7.46 5.35 14.70
C VAL A 28 8.19 4.99 13.41
N PHE A 29 8.19 5.88 12.43
CA PHE A 29 8.86 5.66 11.15
C PHE A 29 10.38 5.52 11.30
N ILE A 30 11.02 6.38 12.10
CA ILE A 30 12.46 6.30 12.37
C ILE A 30 12.81 4.98 13.05
N VAL A 31 12.10 4.61 14.11
CA VAL A 31 12.35 3.36 14.86
C VAL A 31 12.16 2.14 13.94
N CYS A 32 11.08 2.10 13.17
CA CYS A 32 10.83 1.01 12.25
C CYS A 32 11.89 0.91 11.14
N GLU A 33 12.37 2.04 10.61
CA GLU A 33 13.43 2.06 9.60
C GLU A 33 14.76 1.57 10.16
N VAL A 34 15.14 2.00 11.36
CA VAL A 34 16.36 1.54 12.05
C VAL A 34 16.31 0.03 12.30
N LEU A 35 15.18 -0.49 12.80
CA LEU A 35 15.00 -1.93 13.04
C LEU A 35 15.08 -2.73 11.75
N ARG A 36 14.41 -2.27 10.67
CA ARG A 36 14.50 -2.92 9.36
C ARG A 36 15.91 -2.90 8.81
N TYR A 37 16.60 -1.76 8.89
CA TYR A 37 17.99 -1.65 8.45
C TYR A 37 18.87 -2.65 9.19
N GLY A 38 18.76 -2.74 10.52
CA GLY A 38 19.47 -3.74 11.33
C GLY A 38 19.22 -5.17 10.85
N LEU A 39 17.95 -5.55 10.65
CA LEU A 39 17.58 -6.88 10.15
C LEU A 39 18.11 -7.18 8.74
N THR A 40 18.23 -6.16 7.88
CA THR A 40 18.82 -6.36 6.55
C THR A 40 20.32 -6.68 6.60
N GLN A 41 21.05 -6.18 7.60
CA GLN A 41 22.46 -6.51 7.80
C GLN A 41 22.65 -7.94 8.30
N CYS A 42 21.67 -8.49 9.03
CA CYS A 42 21.72 -9.84 9.58
C CYS A 42 21.20 -10.93 8.60
N LYS A 43 20.72 -10.57 7.41
CA LYS A 43 20.04 -11.50 6.52
C LYS A 43 20.99 -12.30 5.64
N SER A 44 20.93 -13.64 5.74
CA SER A 44 21.49 -14.55 4.73
C SER A 44 20.55 -14.71 3.53
N PRO A 45 21.05 -15.10 2.32
CA PRO A 45 20.29 -15.09 1.06
C PRO A 45 18.99 -15.89 1.05
N ASN A 46 18.81 -16.84 1.97
CA ASN A 46 17.63 -17.72 2.05
C ASN A 46 16.94 -17.66 3.44
N SER A 47 17.28 -16.68 4.26
CA SER A 47 16.73 -16.61 5.61
C SER A 47 15.27 -16.13 5.60
N ILE A 48 14.36 -17.06 5.94
CA ILE A 48 12.90 -16.82 5.98
C ILE A 48 12.54 -15.91 7.17
N PHE A 49 13.15 -16.14 8.33
CA PHE A 49 12.77 -15.46 9.57
C PHE A 49 13.04 -13.94 9.56
N PRO A 50 14.24 -13.44 9.20
CA PRO A 50 14.47 -12.00 9.06
C PRO A 50 13.57 -11.34 8.02
N GLU A 51 13.19 -12.08 6.97
CA GLU A 51 12.26 -11.58 5.97
C GLU A 51 10.85 -11.40 6.54
N ALA A 52 10.35 -12.40 7.28
CA ALA A 52 9.07 -12.31 7.97
C ALA A 52 9.04 -11.18 9.00
N LEU A 53 10.14 -10.96 9.75
CA LEU A 53 10.26 -9.83 10.68
C LEU A 53 10.24 -8.47 9.97
N ILE A 54 10.93 -8.35 8.82
CA ILE A 54 10.86 -7.14 8.01
C ILE A 54 9.42 -6.88 7.55
N GLN A 55 8.70 -7.92 7.11
CA GLN A 55 7.29 -7.81 6.72
C GLN A 55 6.39 -7.40 7.89
N LEU A 56 6.63 -7.94 9.09
CA LEU A 56 5.94 -7.55 10.32
C LEU A 56 6.14 -6.06 10.62
N ILE A 57 7.39 -5.60 10.71
CA ILE A 57 7.71 -4.20 11.06
C ILE A 57 7.17 -3.25 9.99
N THR A 58 7.23 -3.65 8.72
CA THR A 58 6.69 -2.88 7.61
C THR A 58 5.18 -2.72 7.71
N THR A 59 4.46 -3.82 7.94
CA THR A 59 2.99 -3.80 8.05
C THR A 59 2.55 -3.00 9.27
N LEU A 60 3.25 -3.17 10.39
CA LEU A 60 3.07 -2.42 11.60
C LEU A 60 3.20 -0.91 11.36
N GLN A 61 4.25 -0.47 10.68
CA GLN A 61 4.43 0.96 10.36
C GLN A 61 3.31 1.50 9.45
N ILE A 62 2.94 0.76 8.39
CA ILE A 62 1.88 1.17 7.46
C ILE A 62 0.55 1.28 8.21
N CYS A 63 0.20 0.28 9.01
CA CYS A 63 -1.03 0.28 9.79
C CYS A 63 -1.02 1.43 10.81
N ILE A 64 0.06 1.66 11.57
CA ILE A 64 0.22 2.83 12.47
C ILE A 64 -0.04 4.13 11.72
N GLY A 65 0.61 4.34 10.57
CA GLY A 65 0.34 5.51 9.73
C GLY A 65 -1.15 5.66 9.38
N PHE A 66 -1.86 4.57 9.14
CA PHE A 66 -3.29 4.61 8.87
C PHE A 66 -4.17 4.81 10.11
N TYR A 67 -3.73 4.44 11.32
CA TYR A 67 -4.44 4.80 12.54
C TYR A 67 -4.46 6.32 12.73
N GLU A 68 -3.31 6.94 12.49
CA GLU A 68 -3.09 8.39 12.61
C GLU A 68 -3.88 9.21 11.59
N GLN A 69 -4.35 8.56 10.50
CA GLN A 69 -5.24 9.21 9.53
C GLN A 69 -6.57 9.64 10.15
N SER A 70 -7.07 9.00 11.21
CA SER A 70 -8.35 9.40 11.81
C SER A 70 -8.23 10.76 12.50
N ILE A 71 -7.10 11.01 13.18
CA ILE A 71 -6.74 12.33 13.70
C ILE A 71 -6.50 13.28 12.53
N LEU A 72 -5.74 12.86 11.51
CA LEU A 72 -5.30 13.73 10.42
C LEU A 72 -6.38 14.01 9.35
N LYS A 73 -7.46 13.23 9.31
CA LYS A 73 -8.63 13.47 8.46
C LYS A 73 -9.47 14.64 8.98
N SER A 74 -9.40 14.93 10.28
CA SER A 74 -9.92 16.20 10.81
C SER A 74 -9.23 17.41 10.18
N THR A 75 -8.06 17.19 9.56
CA THR A 75 -7.16 18.22 9.03
C THR A 75 -7.16 18.37 7.50
N ASP A 76 -7.67 17.39 6.72
CA ASP A 76 -8.01 17.37 5.26
C ASP A 76 -7.54 16.06 4.54
N TYR A 77 -8.16 15.70 3.40
CA TYR A 77 -7.80 14.54 2.56
C TYR A 77 -6.37 14.60 2.01
N ILE A 78 -5.78 15.80 1.90
CA ILE A 78 -4.38 16.00 1.51
C ILE A 78 -3.44 15.32 2.52
N SER A 79 -3.75 15.39 3.81
CA SER A 79 -2.96 14.76 4.88
C SER A 79 -2.91 13.23 4.73
N ILE A 80 -4.03 12.61 4.32
CA ILE A 80 -4.10 11.17 4.03
C ILE A 80 -3.13 10.79 2.90
N PHE A 81 -3.09 11.59 1.84
CA PHE A 81 -2.17 11.37 0.72
C PHE A 81 -0.70 11.41 1.17
N PHE A 82 -0.32 12.41 1.95
CA PHE A 82 1.07 12.55 2.43
C PHE A 82 1.50 11.42 3.36
N ILE A 83 0.63 10.98 4.28
CA ILE A 83 0.93 9.84 5.14
C ILE A 83 1.10 8.58 4.30
N ASN A 84 0.19 8.33 3.35
CA ASN A 84 0.31 7.20 2.43
C ASN A 84 1.63 7.29 1.62
N ALA A 85 2.03 8.48 1.19
CA ALA A 85 3.30 8.70 0.50
C ALA A 85 4.47 8.31 1.41
N ILE A 86 4.55 8.87 2.61
CA ILE A 86 5.64 8.57 3.55
C ILE A 86 5.68 7.07 3.88
N SER A 87 4.53 6.44 4.14
CA SER A 87 4.38 5.00 4.37
C SER A 87 4.97 4.16 3.24
N PHE A 88 4.59 4.41 1.99
CA PHE A 88 5.04 3.57 0.88
C PHE A 88 6.46 3.92 0.40
N PHE A 89 6.86 5.19 0.43
CA PHE A 89 8.20 5.61 0.01
C PHE A 89 9.30 5.20 1.01
N SER A 90 9.03 5.25 2.32
CA SER A 90 10.00 4.77 3.33
C SER A 90 10.32 3.28 3.14
N VAL A 91 9.31 2.48 2.79
CA VAL A 91 9.46 1.04 2.59
C VAL A 91 10.04 0.70 1.21
N HIS A 92 9.81 1.54 0.20
CA HIS A 92 10.23 1.27 -1.18
C HIS A 92 11.75 1.19 -1.37
N ASN A 93 12.52 1.98 -0.63
CA ASN A 93 13.98 2.03 -0.76
C ASN A 93 14.69 0.76 -0.26
N ILE A 94 13.96 -0.12 0.41
CA ILE A 94 14.46 -1.41 0.83
C ILE A 94 14.43 -2.34 -0.40
N LYS A 95 15.58 -2.97 -0.71
CA LYS A 95 15.84 -3.93 -1.82
C LYS A 95 14.78 -5.04 -2.02
N TRP A 96 13.82 -5.15 -1.12
CA TRP A 96 12.88 -6.27 -0.96
C TRP A 96 11.44 -5.91 -1.34
N GLY A 97 11.19 -4.69 -1.84
CA GLY A 97 9.88 -4.26 -2.33
C GLY A 97 8.87 -3.93 -1.23
N ILE A 98 7.76 -3.30 -1.61
CA ILE A 98 6.67 -2.95 -0.69
C ILE A 98 6.06 -4.25 -0.12
N ALA A 99 5.93 -4.33 1.21
CA ALA A 99 5.20 -5.39 1.89
C ALA A 99 3.73 -5.33 1.52
N SER A 100 3.38 -5.97 0.41
CA SER A 100 2.00 -6.10 -0.02
C SER A 100 1.53 -7.52 0.26
N PRO A 101 0.36 -7.72 0.90
CA PRO A 101 -0.23 -9.03 1.03
C PRO A 101 -0.51 -9.67 -0.33
N PHE A 102 -0.83 -8.85 -1.33
CA PHE A 102 -1.16 -9.31 -2.68
C PHE A 102 0.02 -10.02 -3.37
N THR A 103 1.24 -9.52 -3.16
CA THR A 103 2.43 -10.18 -3.73
C THR A 103 2.72 -11.51 -3.05
N GLN A 104 2.45 -11.65 -1.75
CA GLN A 104 2.60 -12.93 -1.05
C GLN A 104 1.53 -13.93 -1.52
N PHE A 105 0.27 -13.53 -1.67
CA PHE A 105 -0.77 -14.40 -2.24
C PHE A 105 -0.44 -14.85 -3.67
N GLU A 106 0.06 -13.94 -4.51
CA GLU A 106 0.53 -14.28 -5.86
C GLU A 106 1.71 -15.29 -5.78
N ASP A 107 2.70 -15.06 -4.92
CA ASP A 107 3.85 -15.95 -4.77
C ASP A 107 3.46 -17.35 -4.24
N ILE A 108 2.43 -17.45 -3.41
CA ILE A 108 1.85 -18.72 -2.92
C ILE A 108 1.16 -19.46 -4.06
N VAL A 109 0.26 -18.79 -4.79
CA VAL A 109 -0.56 -19.41 -5.84
C VAL A 109 0.30 -19.86 -7.03
N PHE A 110 1.32 -19.08 -7.39
CA PHE A 110 2.16 -19.34 -8.57
C PHE A 110 3.55 -19.92 -8.21
N ASN A 111 3.82 -20.21 -6.94
CA ASN A 111 5.06 -20.80 -6.43
C ASN A 111 6.35 -20.17 -7.00
N ARG A 112 6.48 -18.84 -6.88
CA ARG A 112 7.55 -18.08 -7.57
C ARG A 112 8.84 -17.91 -6.76
N LYS A 113 8.81 -18.11 -5.44
CA LYS A 113 9.99 -17.89 -4.58
C LYS A 113 10.90 -19.11 -4.52
N LYS A 114 12.21 -18.84 -4.48
CA LYS A 114 13.26 -19.85 -4.27
C LYS A 114 13.13 -20.58 -2.92
N THR A 115 12.55 -19.91 -1.92
CA THR A 115 12.26 -20.49 -0.59
C THR A 115 11.03 -21.44 -0.60
N GLY A 116 10.43 -21.68 -1.77
CA GLY A 116 9.19 -22.45 -1.91
C GLY A 116 7.99 -21.74 -1.27
N PHE A 117 6.93 -22.50 -1.01
CA PHE A 117 5.67 -21.98 -0.45
C PHE A 117 5.83 -21.46 1.00
N LEU A 118 6.80 -21.97 1.76
CA LEU A 118 6.98 -21.64 3.17
C LEU A 118 7.39 -20.17 3.38
N GLY A 119 8.25 -19.63 2.51
CA GLY A 119 8.71 -18.24 2.62
C GLY A 119 7.55 -17.22 2.54
N PRO A 120 6.76 -17.22 1.46
CA PRO A 120 5.57 -16.37 1.35
C PRO A 120 4.56 -16.53 2.48
N ILE A 121 4.34 -17.76 2.98
CA ILE A 121 3.44 -18.00 4.12
C ILE A 121 3.97 -17.34 5.39
N CYS A 122 5.27 -17.53 5.72
CA CYS A 122 5.88 -16.90 6.89
C CYS A 122 5.85 -15.37 6.78
N ASN A 123 6.08 -14.83 5.59
CA ASN A 123 5.95 -13.40 5.33
C ASN A 123 4.52 -12.90 5.57
N LEU A 124 3.53 -13.59 5.03
CA LEU A 124 2.12 -13.25 5.21
C LEU A 124 1.71 -13.35 6.69
N ALA A 125 2.17 -14.36 7.41
CA ALA A 125 1.98 -14.48 8.86
C ALA A 125 2.61 -13.29 9.60
N GLY A 126 3.82 -12.87 9.22
CA GLY A 126 4.46 -11.66 9.73
C GLY A 126 3.60 -10.41 9.51
N GLN A 127 3.00 -10.25 8.33
CA GLN A 127 2.09 -9.14 8.04
C GLN A 127 0.84 -9.19 8.93
N PHE A 128 0.17 -10.34 9.06
CA PHE A 128 -1.00 -10.48 9.92
C PHE A 128 -0.70 -10.18 11.39
N VAL A 129 0.42 -10.68 11.91
CA VAL A 129 0.86 -10.38 13.29
C VAL A 129 1.17 -8.89 13.43
N GLY A 130 1.87 -8.28 12.46
CA GLY A 130 2.16 -6.85 12.47
C GLY A 130 0.89 -5.99 12.47
N ALA A 131 -0.10 -6.38 11.66
CA ALA A 131 -1.40 -5.71 11.59
C ALA A 131 -2.17 -5.81 12.92
N PHE A 132 -2.21 -7.00 13.52
CA PHE A 132 -2.86 -7.22 14.81
C PHE A 132 -2.20 -6.40 15.93
N LEU A 133 -0.87 -6.39 16.00
CA LEU A 133 -0.12 -5.65 17.02
C LEU A 133 -0.22 -4.13 16.86
N ALA A 134 -0.35 -3.63 15.63
CA ALA A 134 -0.39 -2.20 15.36
C ALA A 134 -1.53 -1.50 16.13
N ALA A 135 -2.72 -2.13 16.19
CA ALA A 135 -3.86 -1.62 16.97
C ALA A 135 -3.50 -1.35 18.43
N GLY A 136 -3.03 -2.39 19.13
CA GLY A 136 -2.72 -2.30 20.55
C GLY A 136 -1.59 -1.33 20.83
N MET A 137 -0.55 -1.33 19.98
CA MET A 137 0.57 -0.40 20.16
C MET A 137 0.19 1.04 19.92
N THR A 138 -0.69 1.34 18.97
CA THR A 138 -1.19 2.71 18.78
C THR A 138 -1.94 3.18 20.03
N ILE A 139 -2.87 2.37 20.57
CA ILE A 139 -3.63 2.72 21.78
C ILE A 139 -2.69 2.99 22.97
N ILE A 140 -1.78 2.05 23.26
CA ILE A 140 -0.83 2.17 24.37
C ILE A 140 0.09 3.39 24.18
N SER A 141 0.56 3.64 22.95
CA SER A 141 1.45 4.76 22.67
C SER A 141 0.77 6.10 22.97
N TRP A 142 -0.51 6.25 22.60
CA TRP A 142 -1.27 7.47 22.86
C TRP A 142 -1.61 7.65 24.33
N GLU A 143 -1.89 6.57 25.05
CA GLU A 143 -2.05 6.62 26.51
C GLU A 143 -0.78 7.13 27.19
N VAL A 144 0.38 6.55 26.86
CA VAL A 144 1.68 7.00 27.40
C VAL A 144 1.97 8.44 27.03
N LEU A 145 1.71 8.83 25.78
CA LEU A 145 1.96 10.18 25.29
C LEU A 145 1.06 11.21 25.97
N SER A 146 -0.20 10.87 26.26
CA SER A 146 -1.11 11.75 27.01
C SER A 146 -0.63 12.00 28.45
N GLN A 147 -0.03 10.98 29.08
CA GLN A 147 0.54 11.10 30.42
C GLN A 147 1.80 11.98 30.43
N GLN A 148 2.64 11.88 29.39
CA GLN A 148 3.89 12.65 29.30
C GLN A 148 3.68 14.12 28.89
N THR A 149 2.68 14.39 28.05
CA THR A 149 2.39 15.74 27.52
C THR A 149 1.50 16.57 28.43
N TRP A 150 0.95 15.98 29.51
CA TRP A 150 -0.07 16.59 30.39
C TRP A 150 -1.39 16.93 29.69
N ILE A 151 -1.58 16.46 28.46
CA ILE A 151 -2.81 16.66 27.68
C ILE A 151 -3.67 15.40 27.81
N THR A 152 -4.36 15.29 28.94
CA THR A 152 -5.10 14.08 29.34
C THR A 152 -6.27 13.72 28.40
N HIS A 153 -6.80 14.69 27.67
CA HIS A 153 -7.93 14.50 26.77
C HIS A 153 -7.53 13.97 25.37
N ILE A 154 -6.23 13.94 25.04
CA ILE A 154 -5.76 13.48 23.73
C ILE A 154 -5.97 11.98 23.56
N ALA A 155 -5.68 11.17 24.59
CA ALA A 155 -5.86 9.73 24.50
C ALA A 155 -7.34 9.35 24.33
N THR A 156 -8.24 10.03 25.05
CA THR A 156 -9.69 9.81 24.91
C THR A 156 -10.21 10.30 23.56
N MET A 157 -9.77 11.47 23.08
CA MET A 157 -10.09 11.92 21.72
C MET A 157 -9.58 10.96 20.65
N HIS A 158 -8.34 10.48 20.78
CA HIS A 158 -7.77 9.52 19.86
C HIS A 158 -8.58 8.22 19.85
N SER A 159 -8.90 7.67 21.03
CA SER A 159 -9.73 6.47 21.16
C SER A 159 -11.11 6.65 20.51
N GLU A 160 -11.81 7.77 20.79
CA GLU A 160 -13.12 8.02 20.20
C GLU A 160 -13.08 8.23 18.67
N LEU A 161 -12.07 8.95 18.17
CA LEU A 161 -11.85 9.16 16.74
C LEU A 161 -11.41 7.89 16.02
N LEU A 162 -10.79 6.95 16.74
CA LEU A 162 -10.51 5.61 16.24
C LEU A 162 -11.80 4.79 16.23
N GLU A 163 -12.44 4.55 17.37
CA GLU A 163 -13.54 3.59 17.49
C GLU A 163 -14.77 3.94 16.64
N ARG A 164 -15.17 5.22 16.58
CA ARG A 164 -16.42 5.63 15.91
C ARG A 164 -16.46 5.32 14.40
N PRO A 165 -15.46 5.70 13.58
CA PRO A 165 -15.43 5.32 12.17
C PRO A 165 -15.05 3.86 11.94
N TRP A 166 -14.38 3.20 12.89
CA TRP A 166 -13.84 1.86 12.71
C TRP A 166 -14.85 0.75 12.93
N CYS A 167 -15.71 0.90 13.95
CA CYS A 167 -16.66 -0.14 14.34
C CYS A 167 -18.09 0.11 13.84
N SER A 168 -18.30 1.13 13.01
CA SER A 168 -19.63 1.52 12.51
C SER A 168 -20.00 0.95 11.14
N TRP A 169 -19.23 -0.01 10.62
CA TRP A 169 -19.52 -0.63 9.34
C TRP A 169 -20.75 -1.54 9.41
N LYS A 170 -21.82 -1.14 8.72
CA LYS A 170 -23.07 -1.91 8.65
C LYS A 170 -23.11 -2.73 7.37
N SER A 171 -22.95 -4.05 7.49
CA SER A 171 -23.05 -5.00 6.38
C SER A 171 -24.49 -5.18 5.86
N GLU A 172 -25.47 -4.80 6.68
CA GLU A 172 -26.90 -5.00 6.43
C GLU A 172 -27.40 -4.24 5.17
N ASP A 173 -26.70 -3.17 4.78
CA ASP A 173 -26.99 -2.41 3.55
C ASP A 173 -26.38 -3.11 2.32
N PHE A 174 -27.11 -4.08 1.75
CA PHE A 174 -26.65 -4.84 0.58
C PHE A 174 -26.09 -3.99 -0.58
N PRO A 175 -26.68 -2.85 -0.99
CA PRO A 175 -26.11 -2.01 -2.04
C PRO A 175 -24.72 -1.44 -1.70
N ARG A 176 -24.49 -1.08 -0.42
CA ARG A 176 -23.20 -0.56 0.04
C ARG A 176 -22.15 -1.66 0.09
N PHE A 177 -22.53 -2.84 0.56
CA PHE A 177 -21.69 -4.03 0.52
C PHE A 177 -21.26 -4.35 -0.92
N LEU A 178 -22.22 -4.45 -1.85
CA LEU A 178 -21.95 -4.79 -3.24
C LEU A 178 -21.05 -3.74 -3.92
N PHE A 179 -21.32 -2.45 -3.67
CA PHE A 179 -20.47 -1.37 -4.17
C PHE A 179 -19.04 -1.48 -3.67
N ALA A 180 -18.83 -1.70 -2.36
CA ALA A 180 -17.51 -1.88 -1.80
C ALA A 180 -16.82 -3.11 -2.39
N PHE A 181 -17.50 -4.26 -2.43
CA PHE A 181 -16.99 -5.51 -2.97
C PHE A 181 -16.51 -5.38 -4.42
N VAL A 182 -17.35 -4.84 -5.31
CA VAL A 182 -17.01 -4.67 -6.73
C VAL A 182 -15.90 -3.65 -6.92
N SER A 183 -15.96 -2.52 -6.21
CA SER A 183 -14.95 -1.47 -6.30
C SER A 183 -13.56 -1.99 -5.89
N GLN A 184 -13.48 -2.80 -4.83
CA GLN A 184 -12.23 -3.41 -4.36
C GLN A 184 -11.62 -4.35 -5.41
N ILE A 185 -12.43 -5.17 -6.08
CA ILE A 185 -11.98 -6.02 -7.20
C ILE A 185 -11.40 -5.17 -8.33
N VAL A 186 -12.13 -4.13 -8.75
CA VAL A 186 -11.74 -3.27 -9.88
C VAL A 186 -10.45 -2.51 -9.57
N ILE A 187 -10.36 -1.91 -8.39
CA ILE A 187 -9.18 -1.15 -7.93
C ILE A 187 -7.95 -2.07 -7.84
N ALA A 188 -8.09 -3.27 -7.28
CA ALA A 188 -6.98 -4.24 -7.23
C ALA A 188 -6.51 -4.65 -8.62
N ALA A 189 -7.45 -4.98 -9.50
CA ALA A 189 -7.15 -5.41 -10.85
C ALA A 189 -6.45 -4.29 -11.65
N SER A 190 -6.96 -3.06 -11.57
CA SER A 190 -6.38 -1.93 -12.29
C SER A 190 -5.00 -1.56 -11.75
N MET A 191 -4.81 -1.58 -10.43
CA MET A 191 -3.50 -1.37 -9.81
C MET A 191 -2.50 -2.43 -10.24
N ARG A 192 -2.87 -3.72 -10.22
CA ARG A 192 -2.02 -4.82 -10.70
C ARG A 192 -1.61 -4.62 -12.15
N MET A 193 -2.56 -4.26 -13.01
CA MET A 193 -2.34 -4.03 -14.44
C MET A 193 -1.32 -2.90 -14.65
N ILE A 194 -1.48 -1.78 -13.95
CA ILE A 194 -0.54 -0.65 -14.04
C ILE A 194 0.85 -1.07 -13.55
N LEU A 195 0.94 -1.78 -12.43
CA LEU A 195 2.20 -2.29 -11.88
C LEU A 195 2.91 -3.29 -12.80
N THR A 196 2.21 -3.98 -13.71
CA THR A 196 2.88 -4.80 -14.73
C THR A 196 3.54 -4.00 -15.85
N LYS A 197 3.01 -2.82 -16.16
CA LYS A 197 3.45 -2.01 -17.31
C LYS A 197 4.46 -0.93 -16.92
N LEU A 198 4.36 -0.39 -15.71
CA LEU A 198 5.22 0.70 -15.24
C LEU A 198 6.51 0.20 -14.59
N ASN A 199 7.52 1.09 -14.61
CA ASN A 199 8.80 0.85 -13.94
C ASN A 199 8.61 0.73 -12.42
N THR A 200 9.34 -0.19 -11.79
CA THR A 200 9.28 -0.46 -10.34
C THR A 200 9.59 0.78 -9.50
N LYS A 201 10.31 1.77 -10.02
CA LYS A 201 10.58 3.05 -9.33
C LYS A 201 9.32 3.85 -8.97
N PHE A 202 8.23 3.70 -9.73
CA PHE A 202 6.97 4.41 -9.49
C PHE A 202 5.99 3.63 -8.60
N THR A 203 6.37 2.41 -8.18
CA THR A 203 5.54 1.57 -7.29
C THR A 203 4.99 2.33 -6.09
N PRO A 204 5.79 3.04 -5.27
CA PRO A 204 5.25 3.70 -4.07
C PRO A 204 4.21 4.76 -4.42
N ALA A 205 4.44 5.57 -5.47
CA ALA A 205 3.48 6.57 -5.93
C ALA A 205 2.15 5.94 -6.39
N ILE A 206 2.21 4.78 -7.06
CA ILE A 206 1.02 4.03 -7.47
C ILE A 206 0.25 3.55 -6.23
N TYR A 207 0.93 2.94 -5.26
CA TYR A 207 0.30 2.53 -4.00
C TYR A 207 -0.34 3.71 -3.28
N THR A 208 0.39 4.83 -3.12
CA THR A 208 -0.14 6.05 -2.51
C THR A 208 -1.40 6.55 -3.20
N PHE A 209 -1.40 6.64 -4.53
CA PHE A 209 -2.56 7.09 -5.30
C PHE A 209 -3.75 6.16 -5.11
N TYR A 210 -3.57 4.86 -5.30
CA TYR A 210 -4.65 3.87 -5.24
C TYR A 210 -5.26 3.76 -3.84
N TYR A 211 -4.44 3.77 -2.80
CA TYR A 211 -4.91 3.71 -1.42
C TYR A 211 -5.67 4.98 -1.04
N THR A 212 -5.16 6.16 -1.43
CA THR A 212 -5.85 7.43 -1.18
C THR A 212 -7.17 7.49 -1.97
N PHE A 213 -7.15 7.11 -3.25
CA PHE A 213 -8.33 7.08 -4.10
C PHE A 213 -9.41 6.15 -3.56
N ALA A 214 -9.05 4.92 -3.18
CA ALA A 214 -10.00 3.97 -2.61
C ALA A 214 -10.63 4.47 -1.29
N ARG A 215 -9.85 5.16 -0.46
CA ARG A 215 -10.33 5.81 0.76
C ARG A 215 -11.35 6.91 0.48
N VAL A 216 -11.14 7.71 -0.57
CA VAL A 216 -12.08 8.77 -0.98
C VAL A 216 -13.35 8.17 -1.60
N LEU A 217 -13.21 7.14 -2.43
CA LEU A 217 -14.32 6.54 -3.17
C LEU A 217 -15.22 5.64 -2.31
N ILE A 218 -14.62 4.70 -1.57
CA ILE A 218 -15.34 3.66 -0.82
C ILE A 218 -15.56 4.10 0.63
N GLY A 219 -14.64 4.92 1.15
CA GLY A 219 -14.61 5.29 2.56
C GLY A 219 -13.68 4.37 3.37
N PHE A 220 -13.98 4.26 4.66
CA PHE A 220 -13.20 3.50 5.63
C PHE A 220 -13.63 2.01 5.60
N PRO A 221 -12.71 1.01 5.60
CA PRO A 221 -11.24 1.04 5.75
C PRO A 221 -10.39 1.22 4.47
N GLY A 222 -10.99 1.37 3.28
CA GLY A 222 -10.25 1.60 2.03
C GLY A 222 -9.61 0.34 1.42
N PHE A 223 -8.56 0.49 0.61
CA PHE A 223 -7.91 -0.58 -0.16
C PHE A 223 -6.70 -1.20 0.56
N ASP A 224 -6.86 -1.69 1.80
CA ASP A 224 -5.79 -2.38 2.53
C ASP A 224 -6.32 -3.59 3.32
N VAL A 225 -5.87 -4.79 2.94
CA VAL A 225 -6.25 -6.07 3.56
C VAL A 225 -5.76 -6.17 5.00
N MET A 226 -4.53 -5.75 5.28
CA MET A 226 -3.89 -5.87 6.60
C MET A 226 -4.50 -4.89 7.58
N TYR A 227 -4.72 -3.66 7.14
CA TYR A 227 -5.43 -2.68 7.94
C TYR A 227 -6.90 -3.07 8.18
N SER A 228 -7.58 -3.66 7.19
CA SER A 228 -8.94 -4.16 7.39
C SER A 228 -8.95 -5.33 8.39
N PHE A 229 -7.96 -6.22 8.35
CA PHE A 229 -7.82 -7.30 9.31
C PHE A 229 -7.61 -6.79 10.74
N SER A 230 -6.84 -5.71 10.92
CA SER A 230 -6.58 -5.16 12.26
C SER A 230 -7.85 -4.64 12.97
N HIS A 231 -8.96 -4.43 12.24
CA HIS A 231 -10.25 -4.09 12.85
C HIS A 231 -10.77 -5.18 13.78
N LEU A 232 -10.48 -6.44 13.47
CA LEU A 232 -10.88 -7.58 14.29
C LEU A 232 -10.23 -7.56 15.67
N ALA A 233 -9.13 -6.81 15.84
CA ALA A 233 -8.44 -6.67 17.12
C ALA A 233 -9.07 -5.62 18.05
N VAL A 234 -9.83 -4.65 17.50
CA VAL A 234 -10.32 -3.48 18.25
C VAL A 234 -11.85 -3.47 18.37
N CYS A 235 -12.55 -3.91 17.32
CA CYS A 235 -14.00 -3.80 17.25
C CYS A 235 -14.71 -5.07 17.74
N SER A 236 -15.71 -4.90 18.60
CA SER A 236 -16.69 -5.95 18.94
C SER A 236 -17.76 -6.04 17.84
N LEU A 237 -17.39 -6.55 16.68
CA LEU A 237 -18.29 -6.70 15.53
C LEU A 237 -19.19 -7.93 15.68
N LYS A 238 -20.43 -7.83 15.16
CA LYS A 238 -21.30 -9.01 15.01
C LYS A 238 -20.78 -9.92 13.90
N THR A 239 -21.17 -11.20 13.94
CA THR A 239 -20.73 -12.21 12.94
C THR A 239 -21.02 -11.79 11.50
N ASP A 240 -22.18 -11.19 11.24
CA ASP A 240 -22.58 -10.75 9.89
C ASP A 240 -21.78 -9.54 9.39
N GLU A 241 -21.32 -8.69 10.30
CA GLU A 241 -20.44 -7.54 9.99
C GLU A 241 -19.01 -8.03 9.74
N ILE A 242 -18.53 -9.01 10.51
CA ILE A 242 -17.23 -9.65 10.28
C ILE A 242 -17.20 -10.28 8.88
N LEU A 243 -18.24 -11.04 8.52
CA LEU A 243 -18.30 -11.72 7.23
C LEU A 243 -18.28 -10.74 6.07
N GLY A 244 -19.09 -9.68 6.14
CA GLY A 244 -19.14 -8.68 5.09
C GLY A 244 -17.83 -7.90 4.93
N LEU A 245 -17.16 -7.59 6.05
CA LEU A 245 -15.87 -6.90 6.05
C LEU A 245 -14.78 -7.80 5.46
N PHE A 246 -14.75 -9.07 5.87
CA PHE A 246 -13.84 -10.08 5.34
C PHE A 246 -14.01 -10.25 3.82
N LEU A 247 -15.25 -10.41 3.34
CA LEU A 247 -15.52 -10.60 1.93
C LEU A 247 -15.16 -9.36 1.09
N SER A 248 -15.52 -8.16 1.55
CA SER A 248 -15.32 -6.93 0.78
C SER A 248 -13.88 -6.44 0.80
N TYR A 249 -13.20 -6.54 1.95
CA TYR A 249 -11.92 -5.87 2.16
C TYR A 249 -10.72 -6.81 2.26
N MET A 250 -10.95 -8.12 2.41
CA MET A 250 -9.88 -9.12 2.35
C MET A 250 -9.96 -9.97 1.10
N VAL A 251 -11.13 -10.57 0.82
CA VAL A 251 -11.29 -11.51 -0.30
C VAL A 251 -11.34 -10.78 -1.64
N ALA A 252 -12.25 -9.82 -1.81
CA ALA A 252 -12.43 -9.09 -3.06
C ALA A 252 -11.14 -8.48 -3.65
N PRO A 253 -10.30 -7.75 -2.91
CA PRO A 253 -9.08 -7.18 -3.49
C PRO A 253 -8.05 -8.27 -3.87
N VAL A 254 -7.97 -9.39 -3.12
CA VAL A 254 -7.11 -10.53 -3.50
C VAL A 254 -7.61 -11.18 -4.79
N VAL A 255 -8.94 -11.36 -4.92
CA VAL A 255 -9.57 -11.89 -6.14
C VAL A 255 -9.27 -10.98 -7.32
N GLY A 256 -9.49 -9.66 -7.22
CA GLY A 256 -9.18 -8.72 -8.29
C GLY A 256 -7.72 -8.74 -8.72
N TRP A 257 -6.81 -8.81 -7.74
CA TRP A 257 -5.37 -8.91 -8.00
C TRP A 257 -4.99 -10.18 -8.77
N LEU A 258 -5.46 -11.35 -8.31
CA LEU A 258 -5.17 -12.63 -8.92
C LEU A 258 -5.86 -12.79 -10.29
N CYS A 259 -7.11 -12.34 -10.43
CA CYS A 259 -7.83 -12.36 -11.71
C CYS A 259 -7.07 -11.57 -12.78
N CYS A 260 -6.56 -10.37 -12.44
CA CYS A 260 -5.73 -9.59 -13.36
C CYS A 260 -4.47 -10.37 -13.75
N ARG A 261 -3.81 -11.03 -12.79
CA ARG A 261 -2.64 -11.86 -13.08
C ARG A 261 -2.97 -13.01 -14.04
N PHE A 262 -4.04 -13.75 -13.80
CA PHE A 262 -4.48 -14.85 -14.68
C PHE A 262 -4.81 -14.37 -16.09
N LEU A 263 -5.45 -13.22 -16.24
CA LEU A 263 -5.76 -12.63 -17.55
C LEU A 263 -4.48 -12.20 -18.31
N LEU A 264 -3.50 -11.65 -17.58
CA LEU A 264 -2.23 -11.21 -18.16
C LEU A 264 -1.26 -12.38 -18.48
N ASP A 265 -1.30 -13.47 -17.72
CA ASP A 265 -0.48 -14.67 -17.92
C ASP A 265 -1.15 -15.75 -18.78
N SER A 266 -2.39 -15.53 -19.23
CA SER A 266 -3.03 -16.43 -20.19
C SER A 266 -2.07 -16.68 -21.37
N PRO A 267 -1.91 -17.93 -21.83
CA PRO A 267 -1.00 -18.27 -22.92
C PRO A 267 -1.26 -17.44 -24.19
N ILE A 268 -2.50 -16.95 -24.35
CA ILE A 268 -2.91 -16.03 -25.41
C ILE A 268 -2.17 -14.69 -25.26
N THR A 269 -2.24 -14.07 -24.07
CA THR A 269 -1.66 -12.76 -23.76
C THR A 269 -0.12 -12.81 -23.76
N ALA A 270 0.49 -13.87 -23.25
CA ALA A 270 1.95 -14.07 -23.28
C ALA A 270 2.48 -14.23 -24.71
N SER A 271 1.71 -14.88 -25.60
CA SER A 271 2.06 -15.00 -27.02
C SER A 271 1.95 -13.67 -27.75
N GLN A 272 0.96 -12.83 -27.42
CA GLN A 272 0.79 -11.51 -28.00
C GLN A 272 1.87 -10.54 -27.53
N LEU A 273 2.22 -10.54 -26.24
CA LEU A 273 3.28 -9.68 -25.70
C LEU A 273 4.67 -10.03 -26.29
N LYS A 274 4.93 -11.32 -26.55
CA LYS A 274 6.14 -11.76 -27.27
C LYS A 274 6.15 -11.29 -28.72
N LYS A 275 5.02 -11.33 -29.42
CA LYS A 275 4.89 -10.83 -30.80
C LYS A 275 5.10 -9.32 -30.86
N GLU A 276 4.52 -8.58 -29.92
CA GLU A 276 4.61 -7.12 -29.84
C GLU A 276 6.05 -6.66 -29.53
N LYS A 277 6.72 -7.25 -28.52
CA LYS A 277 8.15 -6.98 -28.26
C LYS A 277 9.07 -7.32 -29.43
N LYS A 278 8.75 -8.38 -30.18
CA LYS A 278 9.51 -8.73 -31.39
C LYS A 278 9.31 -7.67 -32.48
N ARG A 279 8.09 -7.15 -32.63
CA ARG A 279 7.76 -6.07 -33.57
C ARG A 279 8.47 -4.77 -33.22
N GLU A 280 8.40 -4.32 -31.96
CA GLU A 280 9.11 -3.12 -31.50
C GLU A 280 10.62 -3.21 -31.71
N ARG A 281 11.21 -4.39 -31.49
CA ARG A 281 12.63 -4.60 -31.73
C ARG A 281 12.97 -4.54 -33.22
N GLN A 282 12.13 -5.11 -34.07
CA GLN A 282 12.29 -5.04 -35.52
C GLN A 282 12.13 -3.61 -36.05
N GLU A 283 11.19 -2.84 -35.51
CA GLU A 283 11.00 -1.42 -35.86
C GLU A 283 12.22 -0.59 -35.46
N ARG A 284 12.73 -0.73 -34.22
CA ARG A 284 13.96 -0.03 -33.81
C ARG A 284 15.18 -0.43 -34.63
N GLU A 285 15.33 -1.72 -34.94
CA GLU A 285 16.44 -2.18 -35.79
C GLU A 285 16.32 -1.62 -37.21
N ALA A 286 15.11 -1.48 -37.76
CA ALA A 286 14.85 -0.87 -39.07
C ALA A 286 15.10 0.65 -39.08
N GLU A 287 14.65 1.37 -38.06
CA GLU A 287 14.93 2.81 -37.89
C GLU A 287 16.43 3.08 -37.82
N LEU A 288 17.16 2.28 -37.04
CA LEU A 288 18.61 2.41 -36.87
C LEU A 288 19.37 2.07 -38.16
N LEU A 289 18.83 1.17 -38.98
CA LEU A 289 19.37 0.89 -40.32
C LEU A 289 19.09 2.04 -41.30
N ALA A 290 17.89 2.62 -41.26
CA ALA A 290 17.51 3.76 -42.09
C ALA A 290 18.38 4.98 -41.78
N GLU A 291 18.59 5.30 -40.50
CA GLU A 291 19.49 6.37 -40.07
C GLU A 291 20.92 6.17 -40.57
N LYS A 292 21.47 4.95 -40.44
CA LYS A 292 22.82 4.63 -40.95
C LYS A 292 22.92 4.79 -42.47
N THR A 293 21.89 4.36 -43.19
CA THR A 293 21.85 4.43 -44.66
C THR A 293 21.78 5.90 -45.12
N GLU A 294 20.98 6.73 -44.45
CA GLU A 294 20.90 8.16 -44.71
C GLU A 294 22.23 8.87 -44.40
N GLN A 295 22.88 8.51 -43.29
CA GLN A 295 24.18 9.07 -42.90
C GLN A 295 25.28 8.71 -43.90
N GLU A 296 25.28 7.48 -44.44
CA GLU A 296 26.20 7.07 -45.51
C GLU A 296 25.92 7.78 -46.84
N ALA A 297 24.64 7.96 -47.20
CA ALA A 297 24.25 8.71 -48.40
C ALA A 297 24.73 10.16 -48.32
N ARG A 298 24.53 10.82 -47.17
CA ARG A 298 25.04 12.18 -46.89
C ARG A 298 26.58 12.25 -46.96
N ARG A 299 27.29 11.24 -46.43
CA ARG A 299 28.76 11.15 -46.53
C ARG A 299 29.25 10.97 -47.97
N LYS A 300 28.55 10.18 -48.79
CA LYS A 300 28.89 9.98 -50.21
C LYS A 300 28.63 11.24 -51.04
N ALA A 301 27.51 11.93 -50.80
CA ALA A 301 27.21 13.21 -51.45
C ALA A 301 28.24 14.30 -51.09
N GLY A 302 28.64 14.40 -49.81
CA GLY A 302 29.68 15.34 -49.37
C GLY A 302 31.07 15.07 -49.97
N LYS A 303 31.40 13.81 -50.31
CA LYS A 303 32.66 13.44 -50.99
C LYS A 303 32.65 13.72 -52.49
N GLN A 304 31.49 13.73 -53.14
CA GLN A 304 31.38 14.07 -54.57
C GLN A 304 31.45 15.59 -54.82
N GLY A 305 30.99 16.42 -53.89
CA GLY A 305 31.15 17.88 -53.97
C GLY A 305 32.61 18.33 -53.89
N LYS A 306 33.45 17.63 -53.12
CA LYS A 306 34.86 18.01 -52.87
C LYS A 306 35.86 17.57 -53.96
N LYS A 307 35.39 16.95 -55.04
CA LYS A 307 36.21 16.50 -56.19
C LYS A 307 36.02 17.37 -57.44
N ARG A 308 35.21 18.44 -57.35
CA ARG A 308 34.88 19.34 -58.46
C ARG A 308 35.46 20.76 -58.31
N ASP A 309 36.25 21.01 -57.27
CA ASP A 309 37.05 22.22 -57.09
C ASP A 309 38.53 21.91 -57.28
#